data_AF-A0A7C3XRQ2-F1
#
_entry.id   AF-A0A7C3XRQ2-F1
#
_cell.length_a   1.000
_cell.length_b   1.000
_cell.length_c   1.000
_cell.angle_alpha   90.00
_cell.angle_beta   90.00
_cell.angle_gamma   90.00
#
_symmetry.space_group_name_H-M   'P 1'
#
loop_
_entity.id
_entity.type
_entity.pdbx_description
1 polymer ?
#
loop_
_entity_poly.entity_id
_entity_poly.type
_entity_poly.pdbx_seq_one_letter_code
_entity_poly.pdbx_strand_id
1 'polypeptide(L)'
;MSITTNGILLTPVMQKRLIESGIDQVVFSVDSITDFTGDGHKNAAALKNIMEFAKLAKKWNRPDIAFQACNQKNREHDLFDVINFAGRAGIKKVEILRLDTRFVSNLARPTFKEEQQTLARAVKFGRLIGVEVNSIQYSLGRGFYAALFRISRRLFHSLNVFMNKPCLKVQDYLYINVKGKGTPCCMLPHYEIGDLGSQNLDEVWHSEKFKNFRKKDWKQICGKCDIMNLKYKS
;
A
#
# COMPACT_ATOMS: atom_id res chain seq x y z
N MET A 1 -2.04 11.17 -10.51
CA MET A 1 -0.90 10.28 -10.81
C MET A 1 0.04 10.26 -9.62
N SER A 2 0.42 9.06 -9.16
CA SER A 2 1.37 8.89 -8.05
C SER A 2 2.51 7.95 -8.43
N ILE A 3 3.63 8.08 -7.73
CA ILE A 3 4.78 7.17 -7.83
C ILE A 3 5.16 6.67 -6.44
N THR A 4 5.56 5.41 -6.35
CA THR A 4 6.11 4.82 -5.13
C THR A 4 7.60 4.56 -5.31
N THR A 5 8.43 4.95 -4.35
CA THR A 5 9.89 4.78 -4.41
C THR A 5 10.48 4.59 -3.01
N ASN A 6 11.67 4.01 -2.90
CA ASN A 6 12.42 3.96 -1.63
C ASN A 6 13.24 5.23 -1.37
N GLY A 7 13.35 6.16 -2.34
CA GLY A 7 14.08 7.42 -2.18
C GLY A 7 15.60 7.34 -2.23
N ILE A 8 16.20 6.15 -2.40
CA ILE A 8 17.67 5.99 -2.44
C ILE A 8 18.28 6.74 -3.63
N LEU A 9 17.65 6.66 -4.80
CA LEU A 9 18.14 7.28 -6.05
C LEU A 9 17.53 8.67 -6.31
N LEU A 10 17.02 9.33 -5.27
CA LEU A 10 16.40 10.65 -5.35
C LEU A 10 17.47 11.75 -5.36
N THR A 11 18.33 11.74 -6.38
CA THR A 11 19.38 12.73 -6.61
C THR A 11 18.78 14.13 -6.87
N PRO A 12 19.54 15.23 -6.73
CA PRO A 12 19.05 16.57 -7.02
C PRO A 12 18.45 16.72 -8.43
N VAL A 13 19.03 16.04 -9.42
CA VAL A 13 18.50 16.00 -10.80
C VAL A 13 17.14 15.31 -10.85
N MET A 14 17.00 14.17 -10.16
CA MET A 14 15.73 13.43 -10.11
C MET A 14 14.65 14.19 -9.34
N GLN A 15 15.01 14.82 -8.23
CA GLN A 15 14.11 15.68 -7.45
C GLN A 15 13.49 16.76 -8.34
N LYS A 16 14.32 17.49 -9.08
CA LYS A 16 13.85 18.54 -10.00
C LYS A 16 12.93 17.98 -11.08
N ARG A 17 13.33 16.88 -11.72
CA ARG A 17 12.50 16.19 -12.74
C ARG A 17 11.14 15.77 -12.19
N LEU A 18 11.08 15.25 -10.96
CA LEU A 18 9.81 14.85 -10.35
C LEU A 18 8.89 16.04 -10.07
N ILE A 19 9.41 17.16 -9.58
CA ILE A 19 8.61 18.40 -9.40
C ILE A 19 8.07 18.87 -10.74
N GLU A 20 8.94 18.95 -11.76
CA GLU A 20 8.60 19.48 -13.09
C GLU A 20 7.66 18.55 -13.87
N SER A 21 7.66 17.24 -13.58
CA SER A 21 6.79 16.26 -14.23
C SER A 21 5.28 16.52 -14.03
N GLY A 22 4.93 17.34 -13.04
CA GLY A 22 3.55 17.58 -12.69
C GLY A 22 2.88 16.40 -11.98
N ILE A 23 3.64 15.48 -11.39
CA ILE A 23 3.09 14.41 -10.56
C ILE A 23 2.28 14.98 -9.39
N ASP A 24 1.24 14.26 -8.95
CA ASP A 24 0.37 14.71 -7.86
C ASP A 24 0.90 14.26 -6.50
N GLN A 25 1.46 13.06 -6.43
CA GLN A 25 1.95 12.49 -5.17
C GLN A 25 3.18 11.60 -5.34
N VAL A 26 4.11 11.69 -4.39
CA VAL A 26 5.21 10.75 -4.22
C VAL A 26 5.03 10.01 -2.89
N VAL A 27 4.99 8.68 -2.95
CA VAL A 27 4.89 7.80 -1.79
C VAL A 27 6.25 7.16 -1.52
N PHE A 28 6.84 7.42 -0.36
CA PHE A 28 8.12 6.80 0.02
C PHE A 28 7.90 5.54 0.86
N SER A 29 8.55 4.45 0.48
CA SER A 29 8.58 3.21 1.28
C SER A 29 9.60 3.37 2.39
N VAL A 30 9.14 3.49 3.63
CA VAL A 30 9.96 3.73 4.82
C VAL A 30 9.46 2.83 5.96
N ASP A 31 10.14 1.70 6.15
CA ASP A 31 9.78 0.71 7.19
C ASP A 31 10.45 0.98 8.55
N SER A 32 11.51 1.80 8.57
CA SER A 32 12.24 2.20 9.79
C SER A 32 13.02 3.48 9.51
N ILE A 33 13.34 4.25 10.55
CA ILE A 33 14.17 5.46 10.43
C ILE A 33 15.66 5.20 10.66
N THR A 34 16.01 4.00 11.10
CA THR A 34 17.39 3.55 11.26
C THR A 34 17.70 2.46 10.24
N ASP A 35 18.98 2.30 9.92
CA ASP A 35 19.43 1.10 9.24
C ASP A 35 19.54 -0.02 10.28
N PHE A 36 18.91 -1.16 9.99
CA PHE A 36 19.03 -2.35 10.83
C PHE A 36 19.65 -3.49 10.03
N THR A 37 20.38 -4.36 10.73
CA THR A 37 20.98 -5.57 10.15
C THR A 37 19.91 -6.65 10.04
N GLY A 38 19.40 -6.90 8.84
CA GLY A 38 18.36 -7.91 8.57
C GLY A 38 17.69 -7.71 7.21
N ASP A 39 16.59 -8.41 6.98
CA ASP A 39 15.77 -8.19 5.78
C ASP A 39 14.81 -7.00 5.98
N GLY A 40 14.79 -6.11 4.99
CA GLY A 40 14.02 -4.87 4.99
C GLY A 40 14.71 -3.75 4.21
N HIS A 41 14.14 -2.54 4.27
CA HIS A 41 14.69 -1.38 3.57
C HIS A 41 15.80 -0.69 4.38
N LYS A 42 16.94 -0.42 3.72
CA LYS A 42 17.98 0.48 4.22
C LYS A 42 17.54 1.92 3.99
N ASN A 43 17.11 2.60 5.05
CA ASN A 43 16.39 3.86 4.94
C ASN A 43 17.25 5.07 5.32
N ALA A 44 18.31 4.94 6.12
CA ALA A 44 19.01 6.11 6.65
C ALA A 44 19.55 7.04 5.55
N ALA A 45 20.16 6.47 4.51
CA ALA A 45 20.62 7.23 3.35
C ALA A 45 19.46 7.84 2.53
N ALA A 46 18.34 7.11 2.41
CA ALA A 46 17.16 7.59 1.70
C ALA A 46 16.46 8.73 2.43
N LEU A 47 16.39 8.71 3.76
CA LEU A 47 15.72 9.74 4.56
C LEU A 47 16.32 11.12 4.31
N LYS A 48 17.64 11.22 4.14
CA LYS A 48 18.29 12.49 3.77
C LYS A 48 17.72 13.04 2.46
N ASN A 49 17.68 12.21 1.41
CA ASN A 49 17.16 12.60 0.10
C ASN A 49 15.67 12.96 0.18
N ILE A 50 14.89 12.20 0.94
CA ILE A 50 13.46 12.44 1.16
C ILE A 50 13.25 13.79 1.83
N MET A 51 14.06 14.15 2.82
CA MET A 51 13.97 15.43 3.51
C MET A 51 14.33 16.61 2.61
N GLU A 52 15.35 16.47 1.76
CA GLU A 52 15.69 17.48 0.76
C GLU A 52 14.54 17.67 -0.25
N PHE A 53 13.97 16.56 -0.73
CA PHE A 53 12.82 16.59 -1.61
C PHE A 53 11.58 17.20 -0.94
N ALA A 54 11.33 16.92 0.34
CA ALA A 54 10.20 17.49 1.08
C ALA A 54 10.28 19.01 1.20
N LYS A 55 11.49 19.55 1.40
CA LYS A 55 11.73 21.02 1.39
C LYS A 55 11.41 21.61 0.01
N LEU A 56 11.84 20.93 -1.05
CA LEU A 56 11.56 21.36 -2.42
C LEU A 56 10.05 21.30 -2.71
N ALA A 57 9.39 20.17 -2.43
CA ALA A 57 7.96 20.01 -2.65
C ALA A 57 7.12 21.06 -1.90
N LYS A 58 7.51 21.39 -0.65
CA LYS A 58 6.89 22.47 0.12
C LYS A 58 7.04 23.84 -0.55
N LYS A 59 8.22 24.16 -1.10
CA LYS A 59 8.47 25.43 -1.81
C LYS A 59 7.58 25.58 -3.04
N TRP A 60 7.34 24.49 -3.76
CA TRP A 60 6.51 24.47 -4.97
C TRP A 60 5.04 24.17 -4.69
N ASN A 61 4.69 23.89 -3.43
CA ASN A 61 3.37 23.42 -2.99
C ASN A 61 2.87 22.19 -3.78
N ARG A 62 3.80 21.33 -4.23
CA ARG A 62 3.56 20.08 -4.97
C ARG A 62 4.87 19.30 -5.14
N PRO A 63 4.82 17.97 -5.39
CA PRO A 63 3.68 17.08 -5.19
C PRO A 63 3.39 16.86 -3.71
N ASP A 64 2.24 16.25 -3.40
CA ASP A 64 2.00 15.71 -2.07
C ASP A 64 3.03 14.61 -1.75
N ILE A 65 3.39 14.50 -0.48
CA ILE A 65 4.29 13.46 0.00
C ILE A 65 3.56 12.60 1.03
N ALA A 66 3.69 11.30 0.89
CA ALA A 66 3.21 10.32 1.85
C ALA A 66 4.30 9.28 2.14
N PHE A 67 4.23 8.65 3.30
CA PHE A 67 4.99 7.43 3.57
C PHE A 67 4.10 6.20 3.48
N GLN A 68 4.72 5.08 3.15
CA GLN A 68 4.15 3.76 3.34
C GLN A 68 5.10 2.89 4.14
N ALA A 69 4.56 2.12 5.08
CA ALA A 69 5.32 1.22 5.94
C ALA A 69 4.60 -0.12 6.08
N CYS A 70 5.33 -1.23 6.06
CA CYS A 70 4.78 -2.55 6.29
C CYS A 70 4.64 -2.82 7.80
N ASN A 71 3.47 -3.31 8.21
CA ASN A 71 3.25 -3.77 9.59
C ASN A 71 3.93 -5.14 9.81
N GLN A 72 5.06 -5.13 10.51
CA GLN A 72 5.88 -6.31 10.77
C GLN A 72 5.79 -6.73 12.26
N LYS A 73 5.79 -8.04 12.52
CA LYS A 73 5.76 -8.59 13.88
C LYS A 73 7.01 -8.14 14.66
N ASN A 74 6.84 -7.78 15.92
CA ASN A 74 7.92 -7.34 16.83
C ASN A 74 8.67 -6.06 16.39
N ARG A 75 8.13 -5.30 15.43
CA ARG A 75 8.75 -4.09 14.85
C ARG A 75 7.82 -2.88 14.93
N GLU A 76 6.93 -2.89 15.92
CA GLU A 76 5.92 -1.83 16.09
C GLU A 76 6.59 -0.48 16.39
N HIS A 77 7.70 -0.49 17.13
CA HIS A 77 8.46 0.71 17.46
C HIS A 77 8.93 1.45 16.19
N ASP A 78 9.46 0.73 15.19
CA ASP A 78 9.88 1.33 13.92
C ASP A 78 8.72 2.06 13.23
N LEU A 79 7.52 1.47 13.25
CA LEU A 79 6.33 2.09 12.69
C LEU A 79 5.97 3.40 13.42
N PHE A 80 6.02 3.42 14.75
CA PHE A 80 5.78 4.65 15.52
C PHE A 80 6.85 5.71 15.27
N ASP A 81 8.11 5.29 15.13
CA ASP A 81 9.21 6.19 14.79
C ASP A 81 9.04 6.80 13.40
N VAL A 82 8.57 6.03 12.41
CA VAL A 82 8.22 6.53 11.07
C VAL A 82 7.08 7.54 11.14
N ILE A 83 6.02 7.28 11.92
CA ILE A 83 4.90 8.22 12.09
C ILE A 83 5.38 9.52 12.76
N ASN A 84 6.20 9.40 13.80
CA ASN A 84 6.78 10.55 14.50
C ASN A 84 7.68 11.37 13.55
N PHE A 85 8.52 10.68 12.78
CA PHE A 85 9.40 11.30 11.79
C PHE A 85 8.60 12.02 10.70
N ALA A 86 7.52 11.42 10.20
CA ALA A 86 6.61 12.07 9.25
C ALA A 86 6.07 13.40 9.79
N GLY A 87 5.58 13.41 11.04
CA GLY A 87 5.09 14.62 11.69
C GLY A 87 6.16 15.71 11.79
N ARG A 88 7.38 15.36 12.22
CA ARG A 88 8.53 16.29 12.29
C ARG A 88 8.96 16.81 10.91
N ALA A 89 8.84 15.98 9.88
CA ALA A 89 9.16 16.33 8.50
C ALA A 89 8.06 17.16 7.80
N GLY A 90 6.89 17.34 8.43
CA GLY A 90 5.74 18.01 7.82
C GLY A 90 5.00 17.15 6.79
N ILE A 91 5.21 15.83 6.80
CA ILE A 91 4.56 14.85 5.93
C ILE A 91 3.27 14.42 6.60
N LYS A 92 2.14 14.65 5.92
CA LYS A 92 0.81 14.56 6.54
C LYS A 92 0.19 13.18 6.49
N LYS A 93 0.76 12.22 5.75
CA LYS A 93 0.11 10.93 5.50
C LYS A 93 1.09 9.76 5.63
N VAL A 94 0.68 8.74 6.37
CA VAL A 94 1.37 7.45 6.49
C VAL A 94 0.38 6.31 6.20
N GLU A 95 0.69 5.49 5.20
CA GLU A 95 -0.07 4.29 4.84
C GLU A 95 0.58 3.05 5.43
N ILE A 96 -0.12 2.37 6.32
CA ILE A 96 0.32 1.11 6.90
C ILE A 96 -0.21 -0.04 6.04
N LEU A 97 0.72 -0.74 5.42
CA LEU A 97 0.46 -1.88 4.55
C LEU A 97 0.59 -3.20 5.32
N ARG A 98 -0.20 -4.19 4.92
CA ARG A 98 -0.01 -5.57 5.37
C ARG A 98 1.18 -6.17 4.65
N LEU A 99 2.13 -6.71 5.40
CA LEU A 99 3.29 -7.41 4.88
C LEU A 99 2.87 -8.60 3.99
N ASP A 100 3.37 -8.68 2.76
CA ASP A 100 3.25 -9.89 1.93
C ASP A 100 4.37 -10.88 2.30
N THR A 101 3.99 -12.06 2.80
CA THR A 101 4.95 -13.09 3.26
C THR A 101 5.17 -14.19 2.24
N ARG A 102 4.65 -14.08 1.00
CA ARG A 102 4.78 -15.14 -0.01
C ARG A 102 6.20 -15.31 -0.53
N PHE A 103 6.99 -14.24 -0.50
CA PHE A 103 8.32 -14.18 -1.10
C PHE A 103 9.42 -13.83 -0.09
N VAL A 104 9.11 -13.83 1.21
CA VAL A 104 10.04 -13.48 2.29
C VAL A 104 9.93 -14.51 3.40
N SER A 105 11.07 -15.11 3.79
CA SER A 105 11.10 -16.25 4.71
C SER A 105 11.29 -15.87 6.18
N ASN A 106 11.85 -14.70 6.48
CA ASN A 106 12.24 -14.30 7.83
C ASN A 106 11.41 -13.14 8.41
N LEU A 107 10.51 -12.54 7.63
CA LEU A 107 9.57 -11.55 8.11
C LEU A 107 8.23 -12.21 8.47
N ALA A 108 7.68 -11.82 9.62
CA ALA A 108 6.42 -12.35 10.11
C ALA A 108 5.38 -11.24 10.27
N ARG A 109 4.10 -11.63 10.18
CA ARG A 109 2.97 -10.74 10.50
C ARG A 109 2.65 -10.82 11.98
N PRO A 110 2.21 -9.71 12.60
CA PRO A 110 1.55 -9.78 13.88
C PRO A 110 0.26 -10.61 13.77
N THR A 111 -0.16 -11.17 14.90
CA THR A 111 -1.49 -11.77 15.05
C THR A 111 -2.58 -10.72 14.80
N PHE A 112 -3.82 -11.14 14.57
CA PHE A 112 -4.94 -10.20 14.42
C PHE A 112 -5.06 -9.23 15.58
N LYS A 113 -4.93 -9.74 16.82
CA LYS A 113 -5.06 -8.92 18.04
C LYS A 113 -3.95 -7.88 18.12
N GLU A 114 -2.70 -8.29 17.92
CA GLU A 114 -1.54 -7.39 17.88
C GLU A 114 -1.69 -6.33 16.78
N GLU A 115 -2.06 -6.74 15.56
CA GLU A 115 -2.27 -5.81 14.44
C GLU A 115 -3.35 -4.76 14.76
N GLN A 116 -4.51 -5.18 15.28
CA GLN A 116 -5.58 -4.23 15.61
C GLN A 116 -5.19 -3.27 16.74
N GLN A 117 -4.46 -3.75 17.75
CA GLN A 117 -3.94 -2.91 18.83
C GLN A 117 -2.92 -1.89 18.30
N THR A 118 -2.03 -2.31 17.41
CA THR A 118 -0.99 -1.45 16.83
C THR A 118 -1.57 -0.42 15.89
N LEU A 119 -2.50 -0.80 15.00
CA LEU A 119 -3.18 0.15 14.12
C LEU A 119 -4.03 1.16 14.91
N ALA A 120 -4.71 0.74 15.98
CA ALA A 120 -5.45 1.66 16.83
C ALA A 120 -4.55 2.70 17.52
N ARG A 121 -3.41 2.25 18.07
CA ARG A 121 -2.42 3.13 18.68
C ARG A 121 -1.78 4.06 17.63
N ALA A 122 -1.43 3.55 16.46
CA ALA A 122 -0.84 4.32 15.37
C ALA A 122 -1.78 5.45 14.89
N VAL A 123 -3.07 5.14 14.68
CA VAL A 123 -4.07 6.16 14.31
C VAL A 123 -4.28 7.20 15.39
N LYS A 124 -4.31 6.79 16.66
CA LYS A 124 -4.39 7.74 17.78
C LYS A 124 -3.15 8.64 17.84
N PHE A 125 -1.97 8.05 17.72
CA PHE A 125 -0.70 8.77 17.76
C PHE A 125 -0.56 9.76 16.60
N GLY A 126 -0.81 9.32 15.36
CA GLY A 126 -0.79 10.19 14.19
C GLY A 126 -1.70 11.41 14.34
N ARG A 127 -2.94 11.21 14.82
CA ARG A 127 -3.88 12.32 15.07
C ARG A 127 -3.34 13.35 16.07
N LEU A 128 -2.63 12.92 17.11
CA LEU A 128 -2.07 13.84 18.12
C LEU A 128 -0.98 14.74 17.53
N ILE A 129 -0.26 14.27 16.50
CA ILE A 129 0.85 14.99 15.87
C ILE A 129 0.49 15.54 14.47
N GLY A 130 -0.79 15.50 14.08
CA GLY A 130 -1.25 16.02 12.78
C GLY A 130 -0.89 15.15 11.57
N VAL A 131 -0.65 13.86 11.75
CA VAL A 131 -0.37 12.87 10.69
C VAL A 131 -1.56 11.94 10.51
N GLU A 132 -2.12 11.90 9.31
CA GLU A 132 -3.13 10.94 8.91
C GLU A 132 -2.51 9.56 8.72
N VAL A 133 -2.91 8.61 9.57
CA VAL A 133 -2.48 7.22 9.48
C VAL A 133 -3.63 6.39 8.91
N ASN A 134 -3.37 5.74 7.79
CA ASN A 134 -4.36 4.91 7.09
C ASN A 134 -3.88 3.46 6.99
N SER A 135 -4.83 2.53 6.95
CA SER A 135 -4.55 1.12 6.71
C SER A 135 -5.80 0.43 6.20
N ILE A 136 -5.70 -0.35 5.13
CA ILE A 136 -6.83 -1.15 4.62
C ILE A 136 -7.37 -2.09 5.71
N GLN A 137 -6.50 -2.55 6.60
CA GLN A 137 -6.82 -3.45 7.71
C GLN A 137 -7.61 -2.74 8.82
N TYR A 138 -7.51 -1.40 8.92
CA TYR A 138 -8.12 -0.60 9.99
C TYR A 138 -9.06 0.51 9.49
N SER A 139 -9.23 0.68 8.16
CA SER A 139 -10.00 1.75 7.54
C SER A 139 -11.51 1.59 7.80
N LEU A 140 -11.93 2.00 8.99
CA LEU A 140 -13.29 2.31 9.41
C LEU A 140 -13.19 3.37 10.51
N GLY A 141 -13.85 4.51 10.28
CA GLY A 141 -13.80 5.74 11.07
C GLY A 141 -14.33 5.65 12.51
N ARG A 142 -14.90 6.74 13.04
CA ARG A 142 -15.42 6.85 14.41
C ARG A 142 -16.89 6.41 14.50
N GLY A 143 -17.32 6.03 15.70
CA GLY A 143 -18.74 5.90 16.08
C GLY A 143 -19.23 4.47 16.28
N PHE A 144 -20.43 4.35 16.84
CA PHE A 144 -21.10 3.06 17.08
C PHE A 144 -21.22 2.23 15.79
N TYR A 145 -21.49 2.88 14.65
CA TYR A 145 -21.49 2.23 13.34
C TYR A 145 -20.14 1.66 12.93
N ALA A 146 -19.02 2.34 13.20
CA ALA A 146 -17.70 1.80 12.87
C ALA A 146 -17.31 0.63 13.80
N ALA A 147 -17.77 0.61 15.05
CA ALA A 147 -17.61 -0.52 15.96
C ALA A 147 -18.50 -1.71 15.56
N LEU A 148 -19.77 -1.44 15.26
CA LEU A 148 -20.72 -2.42 14.73
C LEU A 148 -20.24 -2.98 13.39
N PHE A 149 -19.67 -2.15 12.52
CA PHE A 149 -19.09 -2.53 11.24
C PHE A 149 -17.74 -3.23 11.38
N ARG A 150 -16.96 -3.01 12.44
CA ARG A 150 -15.77 -3.84 12.74
C ARG A 150 -16.16 -5.27 13.11
N ILE A 151 -17.21 -5.43 13.92
CA ILE A 151 -17.77 -6.74 14.31
C ILE A 151 -18.45 -7.39 13.10
N SER A 152 -19.26 -6.62 12.38
CA SER A 152 -19.97 -7.11 11.20
C SER A 152 -19.09 -7.23 9.96
N ARG A 153 -17.91 -6.62 9.84
CA ARG A 153 -16.96 -6.79 8.69
C ARG A 153 -16.49 -8.22 8.54
N ARG A 154 -16.33 -8.95 9.65
CA ARG A 154 -16.04 -10.39 9.64
C ARG A 154 -17.18 -11.15 8.95
N LEU A 155 -18.41 -10.70 9.18
CA LEU A 155 -19.60 -11.14 8.48
C LEU A 155 -19.70 -10.54 7.08
N PHE A 156 -19.39 -9.27 6.82
CA PHE A 156 -19.63 -8.47 5.60
C PHE A 156 -18.62 -8.71 4.48
N HIS A 157 -17.37 -9.04 4.81
CA HIS A 157 -16.41 -9.46 3.79
C HIS A 157 -16.66 -10.92 3.40
N SER A 158 -16.97 -11.76 4.39
CA SER A 158 -17.59 -13.06 4.16
C SER A 158 -18.93 -12.90 3.43
N LEU A 159 -19.70 -11.83 3.68
CA LEU A 159 -20.98 -11.48 3.04
C LEU A 159 -20.78 -10.95 1.64
N ASN A 160 -19.69 -10.25 1.32
CA ASN A 160 -19.39 -9.81 -0.05
C ASN A 160 -18.91 -10.98 -0.90
N VAL A 161 -18.15 -11.90 -0.32
CA VAL A 161 -17.81 -13.19 -0.97
C VAL A 161 -19.04 -14.10 -1.08
N PHE A 162 -19.91 -14.13 -0.07
CA PHE A 162 -21.17 -14.87 -0.01
C PHE A 162 -22.28 -14.26 -0.91
N MET A 163 -22.37 -12.93 -1.00
CA MET A 163 -23.22 -12.14 -1.92
C MET A 163 -22.54 -11.94 -3.29
N ASN A 164 -21.42 -12.62 -3.55
CA ASN A 164 -20.84 -12.72 -4.88
C ASN A 164 -20.40 -11.37 -5.52
N LYS A 165 -19.94 -10.40 -4.73
CA LYS A 165 -19.47 -9.10 -5.23
C LYS A 165 -17.99 -9.13 -5.62
N PRO A 166 -17.63 -8.76 -6.87
CA PRO A 166 -16.25 -8.79 -7.34
C PRO A 166 -15.37 -7.76 -6.61
N CYS A 167 -14.07 -8.06 -6.51
CA CYS A 167 -13.08 -7.09 -6.05
C CYS A 167 -13.07 -5.90 -7.00
N LEU A 168 -13.32 -4.68 -6.50
CA LEU A 168 -13.37 -3.48 -7.35
C LEU A 168 -12.07 -3.28 -8.13
N LYS A 169 -10.92 -3.59 -7.52
CA LYS A 169 -9.59 -3.49 -8.14
C LYS A 169 -9.44 -4.31 -9.43
N VAL A 170 -10.24 -5.34 -9.67
CA VAL A 170 -10.15 -6.09 -10.94
C VAL A 170 -11.16 -5.60 -11.99
N GLN A 171 -12.04 -4.68 -11.60
CA GLN A 171 -13.05 -4.07 -12.47
C GLN A 171 -12.57 -2.73 -13.03
N ASP A 172 -11.79 -1.95 -12.26
CA ASP A 172 -11.38 -0.59 -12.60
C ASP A 172 -9.85 -0.40 -12.72
N TYR A 173 -9.08 -1.48 -12.58
CA TYR A 173 -7.63 -1.42 -12.56
C TYR A 173 -6.97 -2.53 -13.38
N LEU A 174 -5.84 -2.18 -14.00
CA LEU A 174 -4.96 -3.05 -14.77
C LEU A 174 -3.53 -2.87 -14.25
N TYR A 175 -2.85 -3.99 -13.96
CA TYR A 175 -1.42 -3.96 -13.68
C TYR A 175 -0.64 -4.27 -14.94
N ILE A 176 0.37 -3.47 -15.26
CA ILE A 176 1.26 -3.71 -16.40
C ILE A 176 2.64 -3.96 -15.82
N ASN A 177 3.23 -5.11 -16.12
CA ASN A 177 4.57 -5.44 -15.63
C ASN A 177 5.66 -4.89 -16.55
N VAL A 178 6.92 -5.03 -16.14
CA VAL A 178 8.09 -4.53 -16.89
C VAL A 178 8.30 -5.18 -18.26
N LYS A 179 7.62 -6.31 -18.54
CA LYS A 179 7.63 -7.00 -19.84
C LYS A 179 6.47 -6.56 -20.74
N GLY A 180 5.70 -5.55 -20.35
CA GLY A 180 4.51 -5.09 -21.08
C GLY A 180 3.29 -5.98 -20.91
N LYS A 181 3.34 -7.03 -20.08
CA LYS A 181 2.19 -7.93 -19.88
C LYS A 181 1.18 -7.29 -18.94
N GLY A 182 -0.08 -7.26 -19.36
CA GLY A 182 -1.21 -6.89 -18.53
C GLY A 182 -1.60 -8.04 -17.60
N THR A 183 -1.88 -7.75 -16.34
CA THR A 183 -2.46 -8.69 -15.37
C THR A 183 -3.60 -8.03 -14.58
N PRO A 184 -4.58 -8.80 -14.06
CA PRO A 184 -5.71 -8.24 -13.31
C PRO A 184 -5.32 -7.52 -12.01
N CYS A 185 -4.14 -7.83 -11.45
CA CYS A 185 -3.67 -7.28 -10.18
C CYS A 185 -2.18 -7.53 -10.03
N CYS A 186 -1.45 -6.62 -9.36
CA CYS A 186 -0.05 -6.82 -8.98
C CYS A 186 0.20 -8.11 -8.17
N MET A 187 -0.82 -8.62 -7.48
CA MET A 187 -0.74 -9.87 -6.71
C MET A 187 -0.88 -11.14 -7.56
N LEU A 188 -1.20 -10.99 -8.85
CA LEU A 188 -1.40 -12.06 -9.83
C LEU A 188 -0.41 -11.90 -11.01
N PRO A 189 0.91 -11.89 -10.76
CA PRO A 189 1.90 -11.56 -11.79
C PRO A 189 1.96 -12.58 -12.93
N HIS A 190 1.49 -13.82 -12.71
CA HIS A 190 1.48 -14.89 -13.71
C HIS A 190 0.15 -15.01 -14.46
N TYR A 191 -0.89 -14.26 -14.05
CA TYR A 191 -2.18 -14.27 -14.75
C TYR A 191 -2.14 -13.19 -15.83
N GLU A 192 -1.44 -13.49 -16.93
CA GLU A 192 -1.30 -12.57 -18.07
C GLU A 192 -2.62 -12.51 -18.86
N ILE A 193 -3.19 -11.33 -19.05
CA ILE A 193 -4.44 -11.12 -19.81
C ILE A 193 -4.20 -10.51 -21.20
N GLY A 194 -2.98 -10.05 -21.48
CA GLY A 194 -2.57 -9.53 -22.77
C GLY A 194 -1.16 -8.96 -22.74
N ASP A 195 -0.69 -8.52 -23.90
CA ASP A 195 0.67 -8.00 -24.10
C ASP A 195 0.64 -6.66 -24.82
N LEU A 196 1.05 -5.59 -24.13
CA LEU A 196 1.10 -4.24 -24.68
C LEU A 196 2.26 -4.00 -25.65
N GLY A 197 3.15 -4.99 -25.83
CA GLY A 197 4.13 -4.97 -26.91
C GLY A 197 3.53 -5.29 -28.29
N SER A 198 2.37 -5.94 -28.32
CA SER A 198 1.69 -6.34 -29.57
C SER A 198 0.23 -5.91 -29.66
N GLN A 199 -0.39 -5.56 -28.54
CA GLN A 199 -1.79 -5.16 -28.43
C GLN A 199 -1.89 -3.75 -27.84
N ASN A 200 -2.95 -3.02 -28.15
CA ASN A 200 -3.23 -1.75 -27.48
C ASN A 200 -3.96 -1.97 -26.13
N LEU A 201 -4.07 -0.91 -25.32
CA LEU A 201 -4.68 -0.99 -24.00
C LEU A 201 -6.15 -1.41 -24.03
N ASP A 202 -6.91 -0.95 -25.03
CA ASP A 202 -8.33 -1.28 -25.16
C ASP A 202 -8.53 -2.77 -25.47
N GLU A 203 -7.70 -3.32 -26.37
CA GLU A 203 -7.69 -4.75 -26.69
C GLU A 203 -7.38 -5.63 -25.47
N VAL A 204 -6.38 -5.25 -24.67
CA VAL A 204 -6.03 -5.98 -23.44
C VAL A 204 -7.16 -5.87 -22.41
N TRP A 205 -7.74 -4.68 -22.25
CA TRP A 205 -8.81 -4.41 -21.29
C TRP A 205 -10.11 -5.16 -21.61
N HIS A 206 -10.46 -5.25 -22.90
CA HIS A 206 -11.63 -5.95 -23.42
C HIS A 206 -11.33 -7.38 -23.90
N SER A 207 -10.14 -7.90 -23.62
CA SER A 207 -9.75 -9.27 -23.97
C SER A 207 -10.72 -10.29 -23.40
N GLU A 208 -10.93 -11.38 -24.13
CA GLU A 208 -11.80 -12.47 -23.68
C GLU A 208 -11.28 -13.09 -22.39
N LYS A 209 -9.96 -13.13 -22.20
CA LYS A 209 -9.32 -13.59 -20.97
C LYS A 209 -9.67 -12.71 -19.77
N PHE A 210 -9.63 -11.38 -19.90
CA PHE A 210 -10.00 -10.50 -18.79
C PHE A 210 -11.51 -10.49 -18.52
N LYS A 211 -12.34 -10.54 -19.58
CA LYS A 211 -13.80 -10.71 -19.46
C LYS A 211 -14.14 -11.98 -18.69
N ASN A 212 -13.52 -13.11 -19.02
CA ASN A 212 -13.71 -14.38 -18.32
C ASN A 212 -13.23 -14.33 -16.87
N PHE A 213 -12.09 -13.68 -16.62
CA PHE A 213 -11.62 -13.46 -15.25
C PHE A 213 -12.63 -12.69 -14.40
N ARG A 214 -13.17 -11.57 -14.93
CA ARG A 214 -14.16 -10.72 -14.23
C ARG A 214 -15.52 -11.39 -14.04
N LYS A 215 -15.89 -12.33 -14.90
CA LYS A 215 -17.15 -13.09 -14.77
C LYS A 215 -17.02 -14.27 -13.80
N LYS A 216 -15.94 -15.04 -13.87
CA LYS A 216 -15.82 -16.35 -13.22
C LYS A 216 -14.60 -16.49 -12.32
N ASP A 217 -13.40 -16.28 -12.85
CA ASP A 217 -12.18 -16.72 -12.18
C ASP A 217 -11.86 -15.91 -10.92
N TRP A 218 -12.28 -14.64 -10.88
CA TRP A 218 -12.07 -13.78 -9.72
C TRP A 218 -12.63 -14.40 -8.43
N LYS A 219 -13.73 -15.17 -8.51
CA LYS A 219 -14.35 -15.76 -7.31
C LYS A 219 -13.41 -16.77 -6.65
N GLN A 220 -12.78 -17.63 -7.44
CA GLN A 220 -11.85 -18.63 -6.92
C GLN A 220 -10.50 -18.01 -6.52
N ILE A 221 -10.04 -17.02 -7.28
CA ILE A 221 -8.72 -16.41 -7.12
C ILE A 221 -8.77 -15.29 -6.07
N CYS A 222 -9.53 -14.23 -6.33
CA CYS A 222 -9.66 -13.09 -5.43
C CYS A 222 -10.48 -13.44 -4.17
N GLY A 223 -11.40 -14.39 -4.24
CA GLY A 223 -12.11 -14.90 -3.07
C GLY A 223 -11.20 -15.63 -2.07
N LYS A 224 -9.96 -15.98 -2.44
CA LYS A 224 -8.91 -16.50 -1.53
C LYS A 224 -7.82 -15.47 -1.21
N CYS A 225 -7.92 -14.24 -1.73
CA CYS A 225 -6.91 -13.18 -1.60
C CYS A 225 -6.61 -12.84 -0.13
N ASP A 226 -5.34 -12.88 0.22
CA ASP A 226 -4.85 -12.64 1.58
C ASP A 226 -4.95 -11.16 2.01
N ILE A 227 -4.87 -10.21 1.07
CA ILE A 227 -5.02 -8.77 1.35
C ILE A 227 -6.46 -8.44 1.75
N MET A 228 -7.44 -8.98 1.00
CA MET A 228 -8.86 -8.66 1.23
C MET A 228 -9.46 -9.52 2.34
N ASN A 229 -9.13 -10.81 2.37
CA ASN A 229 -9.71 -11.76 3.33
C ASN A 229 -9.08 -11.69 4.72
N LEU A 230 -8.02 -10.91 4.91
CA LEU A 230 -7.33 -10.72 6.19
C LEU A 230 -7.07 -12.07 6.88
N LYS A 231 -6.50 -13.04 6.17
CA LYS A 231 -6.19 -14.36 6.75
C LYS A 231 -5.02 -14.20 7.70
N TYR A 232 -5.25 -14.38 9.00
CA TYR A 232 -4.19 -14.47 9.99
C TYR A 232 -3.87 -15.94 10.19
N LYS A 233 -2.58 -16.28 10.15
CA LYS A 233 -2.13 -17.58 10.63
C LYS A 233 -2.27 -17.57 12.15
N SER A 234 -2.92 -18.60 12.69
CA SER A 234 -3.02 -18.87 14.14
C SER A 234 -1.64 -19.03 14.75
#